data_AF-K1YYV7-F1
#
_entry.id   AF-K1YYV7-F1
#
_cell.length_a   1.000
_cell.length_b   1.000
_cell.length_c   1.000
_cell.angle_alpha   90.00
_cell.angle_beta   90.00
_cell.angle_gamma   90.00
#
_symmetry.space_group_name_H-M   'P 1'
#
loop_
_entity.id
_entity.type
_entity.pdbx_description
1 polymer ?
#
loop_
_entity_poly.entity_id
_entity_poly.type
_entity_poly.pdbx_seq_one_letter_code
_entity_poly.pdbx_strand_id
1 'polypeptide(L)' 'MGGDEKYCSLGPFNLGYAIAKLEELEPGVYVAINGKVFSPEEVMKVMSEARFASIFNK' A
#
# COMPACT_ATOMS: atom_id res chain seq x y z
N MET A 1 3.28 -32.03 -10.47
CA MET A 1 3.27 -31.28 -9.19
C MET A 1 2.63 -29.95 -9.52
N GLY A 2 1.37 -29.63 -9.22
CA GLY A 2 0.52 -30.06 -8.12
C GLY A 2 0.78 -29.14 -6.91
N GLY A 3 -0.03 -28.09 -6.75
CA GLY A 3 -0.05 -27.26 -5.56
C GLY A 3 0.02 -25.77 -5.88
N ASP A 4 -1.14 -25.11 -5.76
CA ASP A 4 -1.30 -23.67 -5.73
C ASP A 4 -0.28 -23.04 -4.78
N GLU A 5 0.78 -22.46 -5.34
CA GLU A 5 1.65 -21.57 -4.59
C GLU A 5 0.77 -20.39 -4.15
N LYS A 6 0.40 -20.41 -2.87
CA LYS A 6 -0.32 -19.37 -2.15
C LYS A 6 0.12 -17.99 -2.65
N TYR A 7 -0.67 -17.38 -3.52
CA TYR A 7 -0.69 -15.93 -3.63
C TYR A 7 -1.08 -15.44 -2.24
N CYS A 8 -0.08 -15.13 -1.41
CA CYS A 8 -0.28 -14.41 -0.17
C CYS A 8 -0.80 -13.04 -0.62
N SER A 9 -2.12 -12.92 -0.73
CA SER A 9 -2.74 -11.70 -1.22
C SER A 9 -2.27 -10.58 -0.30
N LEU A 10 -1.81 -9.48 -0.88
CA LEU A 10 -1.33 -8.34 -0.10
C LEU A 10 -2.48 -7.67 0.69
N GLY A 11 -3.73 -8.11 0.50
CA GLY A 11 -4.92 -7.59 1.17
C GLY A 11 -4.82 -7.63 2.70
N PRO A 12 -4.74 -8.81 3.34
CA PRO A 12 -4.59 -8.90 4.79
C PRO A 12 -3.39 -8.13 5.35
N PHE A 13 -2.25 -8.16 4.64
CA PHE A 13 -1.07 -7.39 5.04
C PHE A 13 -1.31 -5.88 5.00
N ASN A 14 -1.86 -5.36 3.90
CA ASN A 14 -2.15 -3.93 3.75
C ASN A 14 -3.18 -3.45 4.78
N LEU A 15 -4.18 -4.29 5.09
CA LEU A 15 -5.16 -3.97 6.11
C LEU A 15 -4.52 -3.88 7.51
N GLY A 16 -3.72 -4.88 7.90
CA GLY A 16 -3.02 -4.85 9.18
C GLY A 16 -2.04 -3.67 9.29
N TYR A 17 -1.33 -3.37 8.20
CA TYR A 17 -0.43 -2.22 8.13
C TYR A 17 -1.19 -0.90 8.25
N ALA A 18 -2.34 -0.75 7.58
CA ALA A 18 -3.18 0.45 7.69
C ALA A 18 -3.70 0.66 9.12
N ILE A 19 -4.13 -0.41 9.79
CA ILE A 19 -4.57 -0.36 11.19
C ILE A 19 -3.42 0.07 12.10
N ALA A 20 -2.22 -0.49 11.93
CA ALA A 20 -1.06 -0.13 12.74
C ALA A 20 -0.69 1.36 12.62
N LYS A 21 -0.98 2.00 11.48
CA LYS A 21 -0.69 3.42 11.26
C LYS A 21 -1.68 4.39 11.88
N LEU A 22 -2.83 3.92 12.38
CA LEU A 22 -3.80 4.78 13.08
C LEU A 22 -3.21 5.43 14.34
N GLU A 23 -2.24 4.79 15.00
CA GLU A 23 -1.58 5.31 16.21
C GLU A 23 -0.41 6.26 15.89
N GLU A 24 0.07 6.28 14.64
CA GLU A 24 1.26 7.05 14.24
C GLU A 24 0.93 8.30 13.40
N LEU A 25 -0.18 8.28 12.66
CA LEU A 25 -0.52 9.32 11.70
C LEU A 25 -1.46 10.36 12.31
N GLU A 26 -1.19 11.63 12.01
CA GLU A 26 -2.14 12.71 12.26
C GLU A 26 -3.45 12.48 11.48
N PRO A 27 -4.61 12.92 12.01
CA PRO A 27 -5.89 12.79 11.33
C PRO A 27 -5.87 13.29 9.89
N GLY A 28 -6.28 12.45 8.94
CA GLY A 28 -6.22 12.76 7.51
C GLY A 28 -6.59 11.60 6.61
N VAL A 29 -6.41 11.78 5.31
CA VAL A 29 -6.62 10.74 4.28
C VAL A 29 -5.27 10.25 3.81
N TYR A 30 -5.08 8.93 3.74
CA TYR A 30 -3.82 8.31 3.34
C TYR A 30 -4.05 7.03 2.52
N VAL A 31 -3.04 6.64 1.75
CA VAL A 31 -3.00 5.32 1.11
C VAL A 31 -1.91 4.47 1.75
N ALA A 32 -2.31 3.37 2.40
CA ALA A 32 -1.40 2.42 3.04
C ALA A 32 -1.32 1.12 2.21
N ILE A 33 -0.18 0.90 1.55
CA ILE A 33 -0.01 -0.24 0.65
C ILE A 33 1.46 -0.66 0.55
N ASN A 34 1.71 -1.97 0.52
CA ASN A 34 3.04 -2.57 0.38
C ASN A 34 4.05 -2.03 1.41
N GLY A 35 3.60 -1.77 2.64
CA GLY A 35 4.44 -1.30 3.74
C GLY A 35 4.85 0.18 3.64
N LYS A 36 4.15 0.98 2.83
CA LYS A 36 4.33 2.43 2.72
C LYS A 36 3.01 3.15 2.96
N VAL A 37 3.12 4.37 3.46
CA VAL A 37 2.02 5.33 3.56
C VAL A 37 2.31 6.45 2.58
N PHE A 38 1.29 6.84 1.81
CA PHE A 38 1.36 7.97 0.90
C PHE A 38 0.29 9.01 1.26
N SER A 39 0.61 10.28 1.04
CA SER A 39 -0.39 11.35 1.05
C SER A 39 -1.23 11.31 -0.25
N PRO A 40 -2.48 11.80 -0.24
CA PRO A 40 -3.34 11.83 -1.42
C PRO A 40 -2.75 12.67 -2.55
N GLU A 41 -1.99 13.71 -2.20
CA GLU A 41 -1.40 14.65 -3.16
C GLU A 41 -0.17 14.07 -3.86
N GLU A 42 0.50 13.09 -3.25
CA GLU A 42 1.73 12.51 -3.80
C GLU A 42 1.54 11.15 -4.48
N VAL A 43 0.42 10.45 -4.24
CA VAL A 43 0.29 9.05 -4.65
C VAL A 43 -0.21 8.90 -6.09
N MET A 44 0.44 8.03 -6.87
CA MET A 44 0.00 7.65 -8.21
C MET A 44 0.00 6.13 -8.38
N LYS A 45 -1.04 5.58 -9.01
CA LYS A 45 -1.09 4.18 -9.46
C LYS A 45 -0.49 4.04 -10.85
N VAL A 46 0.64 3.34 -10.95
CA VAL A 46 1.29 3.02 -12.22
C VAL A 46 0.70 1.71 -12.74
N MET A 47 -0.27 1.82 -13.64
CA MET A 47 -1.07 0.68 -14.12
C MET A 47 -0.24 -0.38 -14.83
N SER A 48 0.77 0.02 -15.62
CA SER A 48 1.67 -0.88 -16.34
C SER A 48 2.52 -1.77 -15.43
N GLU A 49 2.75 -1.33 -14.20
CA GLU A 49 3.62 -1.99 -13.22
C GLU A 49 2.84 -2.54 -12.02
N ALA A 50 1.52 -2.42 -12.03
CA ALA A 50 0.64 -2.82 -10.93
C ALA A 50 1.11 -2.31 -9.54
N ARG A 51 1.70 -1.11 -9.47
CA ARG A 51 2.25 -0.53 -8.23
C ARG A 51 1.80 0.90 -7.96
N PHE A 52 2.05 1.36 -6.74
CA PHE A 52 1.90 2.75 -6.32
C PHE A 52 3.27 3.41 -6.20
N ALA A 53 3.34 4.71 -6.52
CA ALA A 53 4.55 5.51 -6.50
C ALA A 53 4.25 6.91 -5.94
N SER A 54 5.28 7.56 -5.37
CA SER A 54 5.23 9.00 -5.08
C SER A 54 5.59 9.77 -6.35
N ILE A 55 4.86 10.84 -6.64
CA ILE A 55 5.19 11.79 -7.73
C ILE A 55 6.05 12.96 -7.24
N PHE A 56 6.34 13.03 -5.94
CA PHE A 56 7.18 14.08 -5.36
C PHE A 56 8.66 13.74 -5.37
N ASN A 57 9.01 12.45 -5.50
CA ASN A 57 10.39 12.01 -5.74
C ASN A 57 10.57 11.65 -7.22
N LYS A 58 11.44 12.41 -7.89
CA LYS A 58 12.00 12.06 -9.21
C LYS A 58 13.23 11.19 -9.06
#